data_AF-A0A1Q8BI00-F1
#
_entry.id   AF-A0A1Q8BI00-F1
#
_cell.length_a   1.000
_cell.length_b   1.000
_cell.length_c   1.000
_cell.angle_alpha   90.00
_cell.angle_beta   90.00
_cell.angle_gamma   90.00
#
_symmetry.space_group_name_H-M   'P 1'
#
loop_
_entity.id
_entity.type
_entity.pdbx_description
1 polymer ?
#
loop_
_entity_poly.entity_id
_entity_poly.type
_entity_poly.pdbx_seq_one_letter_code
_entity_poly.pdbx_strand_id
1 'polypeptide(L)'
;MSIERAKVPSFKGNWLLMNEGGIARIVRHPLSPFKKRAFISIMILAIVMAIGTIGMMALEGWDPVTSLYFMSLLATAEGPAQAPVTVGGKIFASVMAFFSIGAAISAITFTFGPLFGSILKEGFAYVEKGENKLKKELEHKNQTRSSTRPED
;
A
#
# COMPACT_ATOMS: atom_id res chain seq x y z
N MET A 1 69.01 13.51 -24.23
CA MET A 1 67.84 14.09 -23.55
C MET A 1 66.91 14.67 -24.62
N SER A 2 65.92 13.88 -25.07
CA SER A 2 64.74 14.34 -25.80
C SER A 2 63.70 13.23 -25.75
N ILE A 3 62.51 13.62 -25.32
CA ILE A 3 61.47 12.80 -24.69
C ILE A 3 60.65 12.06 -25.76
N GLU A 4 60.56 10.73 -25.65
CA GLU A 4 59.60 9.91 -26.40
C GLU A 4 58.16 10.34 -26.08
N ARG A 5 57.43 10.77 -27.11
CA ARG A 5 56.01 11.09 -27.04
C ARG A 5 55.22 9.79 -27.01
N ALA A 6 54.81 9.37 -25.82
CA ALA A 6 53.85 8.29 -25.63
C ALA A 6 52.54 8.61 -26.37
N LYS A 7 52.17 7.74 -27.31
CA LYS A 7 50.91 7.80 -28.06
C LYS A 7 49.79 7.29 -27.15
N VAL A 8 48.98 8.21 -26.63
CA VAL A 8 47.77 7.90 -25.87
C VAL A 8 46.74 7.18 -26.76
N PRO A 9 46.25 6.00 -26.38
CA PRO A 9 45.19 5.33 -27.12
C PRO A 9 43.85 6.08 -26.93
N SER A 10 43.22 6.39 -28.06
CA SER A 10 41.90 6.99 -28.15
C SER A 10 40.85 5.99 -27.66
N PHE A 11 40.40 6.15 -26.42
CA PHE A 11 39.27 5.39 -25.87
C PHE A 11 37.96 5.97 -26.39
N LYS A 12 37.66 5.67 -27.67
CA LYS A 12 36.45 6.11 -28.34
C LYS A 12 35.39 5.00 -28.27
N GLY A 13 34.35 5.25 -27.47
CA GLY A 13 32.99 4.78 -27.74
C GLY A 13 32.71 3.30 -27.51
N ASN A 14 32.54 2.91 -26.25
CA ASN A 14 31.62 1.82 -25.89
C ASN A 14 30.70 2.27 -24.74
N TRP A 15 30.08 3.44 -24.91
CA TRP A 15 29.16 4.06 -23.95
C TRP A 15 27.77 4.20 -24.59
N LEU A 16 27.26 3.14 -25.22
CA LEU A 16 25.89 3.14 -25.76
C LEU A 16 25.12 1.82 -25.56
N LEU A 17 25.68 0.83 -24.85
CA LEU A 17 25.01 -0.46 -24.64
C LEU A 17 24.68 -0.75 -23.16
N MET A 18 24.48 0.29 -22.34
CA MET A 18 24.18 0.05 -20.93
C MET A 18 23.30 1.13 -20.30
N ASN A 19 22.15 1.45 -20.89
CA ASN A 19 21.17 2.29 -20.18
C ASN A 19 19.67 2.04 -20.47
N GLU A 20 19.29 0.99 -21.21
CA GLU A 20 17.85 0.79 -21.53
C GLU A 20 17.23 -0.43 -20.83
N GLY A 21 18.03 -1.35 -20.28
CA GLY A 21 17.52 -2.57 -19.63
C GLY A 21 17.23 -2.46 -18.13
N GLY A 22 17.79 -1.47 -17.43
CA GLY A 22 17.75 -1.37 -15.97
C GLY A 22 16.39 -0.91 -15.42
N ILE A 23 15.75 0.04 -16.11
CA ILE A 23 14.49 0.62 -15.64
C ILE A 23 13.29 -0.30 -15.96
N ALA A 24 13.35 -1.05 -17.06
CA ALA A 24 12.30 -1.97 -17.46
C ALA A 24 12.12 -3.17 -16.50
N ARG A 25 13.15 -3.53 -15.73
CA ARG A 25 13.13 -4.70 -14.82
C ARG A 25 12.51 -4.39 -13.46
N ILE A 26 12.61 -3.15 -12.98
CA ILE A 26 11.98 -2.72 -11.71
C ILE A 26 10.46 -2.63 -11.85
N VAL A 27 9.95 -2.41 -13.08
CA VAL A 27 8.51 -2.33 -13.37
C VAL A 27 7.85 -3.73 -13.46
N ARG A 28 8.64 -4.81 -13.56
CA ARG A 28 8.13 -6.19 -13.69
C ARG A 28 8.31 -7.01 -12.40
N HIS A 29 7.83 -6.48 -11.27
CA HIS A 29 7.68 -7.30 -10.06
C HIS A 29 6.29 -8.00 -10.08
N PRO A 30 6.19 -9.31 -9.81
CA PRO A 30 4.98 -10.14 -9.94
C PRO A 30 3.77 -9.82 -9.01
N LEU A 31 3.71 -8.61 -8.43
CA LEU A 31 2.59 -8.11 -7.63
C LEU A 31 1.70 -7.11 -8.42
N SER A 32 1.71 -7.17 -9.76
CA SER A 32 1.19 -6.09 -10.62
C SER A 32 -0.34 -5.86 -10.67
N PRO A 33 -1.26 -6.78 -10.31
CA PRO A 33 -2.68 -6.42 -10.23
C PRO A 33 -3.01 -5.62 -8.95
N PHE A 34 -2.15 -5.69 -7.92
CA PHE A 34 -2.36 -5.01 -6.63
C PHE A 34 -2.02 -3.51 -6.70
N LYS A 35 -1.00 -3.12 -7.48
CA LYS A 35 -0.64 -1.70 -7.66
C LYS A 35 -1.76 -0.90 -8.33
N LYS A 36 -2.47 -1.45 -9.32
CA LYS A 36 -3.49 -0.69 -10.06
C LYS A 36 -4.67 -0.30 -9.17
N ARG A 37 -5.22 -1.22 -8.38
CA ARG A 37 -6.38 -0.93 -7.51
C ARG A 37 -6.01 0.01 -6.36
N ALA A 38 -4.87 -0.20 -5.72
CA ALA A 38 -4.37 0.69 -4.67
C ALA A 38 -4.02 2.09 -5.21
N PHE A 39 -3.41 2.17 -6.40
CA PHE A 39 -3.11 3.45 -7.03
C PHE A 39 -4.39 4.20 -7.42
N ILE A 40 -5.39 3.49 -7.96
CA ILE A 40 -6.70 4.08 -8.29
C ILE A 40 -7.39 4.61 -7.03
N SER A 41 -7.39 3.87 -5.92
CA SER A 41 -8.03 4.34 -4.69
C SER A 41 -7.33 5.54 -4.07
N ILE A 42 -5.99 5.58 -4.10
CA ILE A 42 -5.21 6.76 -3.70
C ILE A 42 -5.51 7.95 -4.62
N MET A 43 -5.61 7.73 -5.94
CA MET A 43 -5.98 8.78 -6.89
C MET A 43 -7.39 9.32 -6.63
N ILE A 44 -8.36 8.45 -6.37
CA ILE A 44 -9.73 8.84 -6.04
C ILE A 44 -9.73 9.69 -4.77
N LEU A 45 -9.01 9.26 -3.73
CA LEU A 45 -8.85 10.04 -2.50
C LEU A 45 -8.24 11.41 -2.79
N ALA A 46 -7.16 11.48 -3.58
CA ALA A 46 -6.54 12.75 -3.95
C ALA A 46 -7.50 13.69 -4.71
N ILE A 47 -8.32 13.15 -5.63
CA ILE A 47 -9.33 13.92 -6.37
C ILE A 47 -10.42 14.44 -5.41
N VAL A 48 -10.93 13.59 -4.53
CA VAL A 48 -11.93 13.97 -3.53
C VAL A 48 -11.40 15.07 -2.63
N MET A 49 -10.15 14.95 -2.16
CA MET A 49 -9.48 15.97 -1.37
C MET A 49 -9.36 17.28 -2.15
N ALA A 50 -8.91 17.24 -3.41
CA ALA A 50 -8.76 18.43 -4.24
C ALA A 50 -10.10 19.14 -4.50
N ILE A 51 -11.16 18.39 -4.85
CA ILE A 51 -12.51 18.93 -5.07
C ILE A 51 -13.04 19.55 -3.78
N GLY A 52 -12.87 18.86 -2.66
CA GLY A 52 -13.26 19.35 -1.34
C GLY A 52 -12.56 20.65 -0.97
N THR A 53 -11.22 20.69 -1.13
CA THR A 53 -10.41 21.88 -0.85
C THR A 53 -10.86 23.07 -1.71
N ILE A 54 -11.02 22.89 -3.02
CA ILE A 54 -11.48 23.96 -3.92
C ILE A 54 -12.90 24.41 -3.55
N GLY A 55 -13.79 23.48 -3.21
CA GLY A 55 -15.16 23.80 -2.81
C GLY A 55 -15.21 24.62 -1.52
N MET A 56 -14.39 24.29 -0.53
CA MET A 56 -14.28 25.08 0.70
C MET A 56 -13.68 26.46 0.45
N MET A 57 -12.66 26.57 -0.41
CA MET A 57 -12.11 27.87 -0.81
C MET A 57 -13.17 28.75 -1.48
N ALA A 58 -14.01 28.17 -2.35
CA ALA A 58 -15.03 28.92 -3.08
C ALA A 58 -16.25 29.30 -2.22
N LEU A 59 -16.67 28.42 -1.30
CA LEU A 59 -17.89 28.61 -0.50
C LEU A 59 -17.64 29.37 0.79
N GLU A 60 -16.50 29.15 1.44
CA GLU A 60 -16.15 29.78 2.72
C GLU A 60 -15.07 30.87 2.60
N GLY A 61 -14.42 31.00 1.43
CA GLY A 61 -13.37 31.98 1.22
C GLY A 61 -12.07 31.67 1.98
N TRP A 62 -11.90 30.42 2.43
CA TRP A 62 -10.72 29.99 3.16
C TRP A 62 -9.50 29.88 2.25
N ASP A 63 -8.31 30.01 2.84
CA ASP A 63 -7.06 29.77 2.12
C ASP A 63 -6.89 28.26 1.81
N PRO A 64 -6.00 27.89 0.86
CA PRO A 64 -5.81 26.50 0.47
C PRO A 64 -5.36 25.57 1.61
N VAL A 65 -4.57 26.08 2.55
CA VAL A 65 -4.01 25.28 3.65
C VAL A 65 -5.11 24.98 4.66
N THR A 66 -5.87 26.00 5.07
CA THR A 66 -7.03 25.82 5.96
C THR A 66 -8.08 24.90 5.34
N SER A 67 -8.35 25.06 4.05
CA SER A 67 -9.29 24.20 3.32
C SER A 67 -8.82 22.76 3.22
N LEU A 68 -7.54 22.51 2.95
CA LEU A 68 -6.97 21.16 2.91
C LEU A 68 -6.94 20.52 4.30
N TYR A 69 -6.58 21.30 5.33
CA TYR A 69 -6.59 20.85 6.72
C TYR A 69 -7.99 20.42 7.15
N PHE A 70 -9.02 21.24 6.88
CA PHE A 70 -10.41 20.86 7.11
C PHE A 70 -10.80 19.55 6.41
N MET A 71 -10.44 19.41 5.13
CA MET A 71 -10.70 18.17 4.38
C MET A 71 -9.99 16.96 4.98
N SER A 72 -8.78 17.14 5.52
CA SER A 72 -8.04 16.06 6.17
C SER A 72 -8.76 15.57 7.43
N LEU A 73 -9.29 16.50 8.24
CA LEU A 73 -10.09 16.18 9.43
C LEU A 73 -11.41 15.48 9.08
N LEU A 74 -12.04 15.85 7.96
CA LEU A 74 -13.22 15.13 7.46
C LEU A 74 -12.87 13.72 7.01
N ALA A 75 -11.78 13.53 6.27
CA ALA A 75 -11.36 12.23 5.77
C ALA A 75 -10.96 11.26 6.89
N THR A 76 -10.44 11.77 8.01
CA THR A 76 -10.05 10.98 9.19
C THR A 76 -11.15 10.84 10.25
N ALA A 77 -12.29 11.51 10.06
CA ALA A 77 -13.38 11.61 11.04
C ALA A 77 -12.98 12.19 12.41
N GLU A 78 -11.93 13.02 12.48
CA GLU A 78 -11.57 13.71 13.72
C GLU A 78 -12.55 14.87 14.05
N GLY A 79 -13.30 15.32 13.03
CA GLY A 79 -14.19 16.46 13.13
C GLY A 79 -13.43 17.78 12.90
N PRO A 80 -14.08 18.78 12.29
CA PRO A 80 -13.37 19.97 11.85
C PRO A 80 -13.02 20.91 13.00
N ALA A 81 -11.78 21.41 13.02
CA ALA A 81 -11.33 22.43 13.97
C ALA A 81 -12.10 23.75 13.84
N GLN A 82 -12.60 24.05 12.64
CA GLN A 82 -13.45 25.20 12.34
C GLN A 82 -14.63 24.74 11.48
N ALA A 83 -15.85 24.97 11.95
CA ALA A 83 -17.05 24.61 11.19
C ALA A 83 -17.35 25.65 10.09
N PRO A 84 -17.85 25.23 8.90
CA PRO A 84 -18.29 26.15 7.86
C PRO A 84 -19.40 27.08 8.38
N VAL A 85 -19.32 28.36 8.06
CA VAL A 85 -20.33 29.35 8.53
C VAL A 85 -21.46 29.51 7.52
N THR A 86 -21.16 29.36 6.23
CA THR A 86 -22.16 29.54 5.18
C THR A 86 -23.10 28.33 5.08
N VAL A 87 -24.35 28.58 4.68
CA VAL A 87 -25.33 27.49 4.47
C VAL A 87 -24.84 26.55 3.35
N GLY A 88 -24.26 27.12 2.29
CA GLY A 88 -23.68 26.36 1.18
C GLY A 88 -22.51 25.48 1.61
N GLY A 89 -21.57 26.03 2.38
CA GLY A 89 -20.42 25.30 2.90
C GLY A 89 -20.80 24.18 3.87
N LYS A 90 -21.86 24.37 4.69
CA LYS A 90 -22.39 23.30 5.57
C LYS A 90 -22.95 22.12 4.77
N ILE A 91 -23.77 22.40 3.76
CA ILE A 91 -24.34 21.36 2.88
C ILE A 91 -23.22 20.65 2.12
N PHE A 92 -22.31 21.42 1.55
CA PHE A 92 -21.17 20.89 0.80
C PHE A 92 -20.27 20.01 1.67
N ALA A 93 -19.86 20.50 2.84
CA ALA A 93 -19.03 19.74 3.79
C ALA A 93 -19.71 18.45 4.24
N SER A 94 -21.03 18.48 4.44
CA SER A 94 -21.81 17.30 4.82
C SER A 94 -21.79 16.23 3.72
N VAL A 95 -21.96 16.62 2.46
CA VAL A 95 -21.85 15.71 1.31
C VAL A 95 -20.41 15.20 1.16
N MET A 96 -19.43 16.11 1.24
CA MET A 96 -18.02 15.77 1.14
C MET A 96 -17.52 14.86 2.26
N ALA A 97 -18.10 14.91 3.45
CA ALA A 97 -17.77 14.00 4.55
C ALA A 97 -17.96 12.53 4.15
N PHE A 98 -19.09 12.19 3.52
CA PHE A 98 -19.37 10.82 3.06
C PHE A 98 -18.40 10.37 1.97
N PHE A 99 -18.09 11.24 1.01
CA PHE A 99 -17.13 10.91 -0.04
C PHE A 99 -15.70 10.77 0.50
N SER A 100 -15.30 11.64 1.42
CA SER A 100 -13.96 11.66 2.00
C SER A 100 -13.70 10.43 2.84
N ILE A 101 -14.62 10.09 3.76
CA ILE A 101 -14.50 8.87 4.58
C ILE A 101 -14.53 7.61 3.69
N GLY A 102 -15.43 7.56 2.69
CA GLY A 102 -15.54 6.43 1.78
C GLY A 102 -14.27 6.23 0.95
N ALA A 103 -13.69 7.32 0.44
CA ALA A 103 -12.44 7.29 -0.29
C ALA A 103 -11.26 6.91 0.62
N ALA A 104 -11.21 7.43 1.84
CA ALA A 104 -10.16 7.12 2.81
C ALA A 104 -10.18 5.63 3.21
N ILE A 105 -11.35 5.09 3.58
CA ILE A 105 -11.52 3.67 3.88
C ILE A 105 -11.12 2.83 2.67
N SER A 106 -11.57 3.19 1.47
CA SER A 106 -11.20 2.48 0.23
C SER A 106 -9.69 2.49 0.00
N ALA A 107 -9.03 3.63 0.18
CA ALA A 107 -7.59 3.76 0.04
C ALA A 107 -6.86 2.86 1.04
N ILE A 108 -7.27 2.87 2.31
CA ILE A 108 -6.69 2.02 3.36
C ILE A 108 -6.91 0.55 3.02
N THR A 109 -8.14 0.13 2.72
CA THR A 109 -8.48 -1.27 2.42
C THR A 109 -7.73 -1.79 1.20
N PHE A 110 -7.67 -1.03 0.10
CA PHE A 110 -6.97 -1.51 -1.10
C PHE A 110 -5.46 -1.46 -0.99
N THR A 111 -4.91 -0.58 -0.15
CA THR A 111 -3.45 -0.50 0.08
C THR A 111 -2.98 -1.57 1.05
N PHE A 112 -3.66 -1.72 2.19
CA PHE A 112 -3.24 -2.61 3.27
C PHE A 112 -3.93 -3.98 3.28
N GLY A 113 -5.11 -4.11 2.67
CA GLY A 113 -5.85 -5.38 2.60
C GLY A 113 -5.01 -6.56 2.06
N PRO A 114 -4.22 -6.39 0.98
CA PRO A 114 -3.34 -7.45 0.49
C PRO A 114 -2.23 -7.87 1.48
N LEU A 115 -1.72 -6.92 2.28
CA LEU A 115 -0.72 -7.20 3.31
C LEU A 115 -1.33 -8.06 4.43
N PHE A 116 -2.50 -7.68 4.92
CA PHE A 116 -3.23 -8.48 5.92
C PHE A 116 -3.55 -9.89 5.41
N GLY A 117 -3.99 -10.03 4.16
CA GLY A 117 -4.25 -11.34 3.56
C GLY A 117 -3.02 -12.24 3.48
N SER A 118 -1.84 -11.65 3.26
CA SER A 118 -0.58 -12.41 3.20
C SER A 118 -0.16 -12.89 4.59
N ILE A 119 -0.25 -12.03 5.60
CA ILE A 119 0.08 -12.36 7.00
C ILE A 119 -0.85 -13.46 7.53
N LEU A 120 -2.16 -13.36 7.26
CA LEU A 120 -3.13 -14.38 7.67
C LEU A 120 -2.83 -15.73 7.02
N LYS A 121 -2.50 -15.77 5.73
CA LYS A 121 -2.14 -17.00 5.03
C LYS A 121 -0.89 -17.66 5.61
N GLU A 122 0.14 -16.88 5.91
CA GLU A 122 1.34 -17.40 6.56
C GLU A 122 1.05 -17.92 7.97
N GLY A 123 0.22 -17.21 8.73
CA GLY A 123 -0.25 -17.65 10.05
C GLY A 123 -0.99 -18.99 9.98
N PHE A 124 -1.95 -19.14 9.07
CA PHE A 124 -2.68 -20.40 8.86
C PHE A 124 -1.75 -21.53 8.43
N ALA A 125 -0.83 -21.28 7.49
CA ALA A 125 0.14 -22.28 7.03
C ALA A 125 1.09 -22.73 8.14
N TYR A 126 1.41 -21.85 9.09
CA TYR A 126 2.23 -22.19 10.26
C TYR A 126 1.46 -23.09 11.24
N VAL A 127 0.19 -22.78 11.51
CA VAL A 127 -0.69 -23.57 12.38
C VAL A 127 -0.92 -24.97 11.81
N GLU A 128 -1.22 -25.08 10.51
CA GLU A 128 -1.44 -26.37 9.85
C GLU A 128 -0.21 -27.28 9.89
N LYS A 129 1.00 -26.70 9.76
CA LYS A 129 2.25 -27.45 9.96
C LYS A 129 2.42 -27.93 11.40
N GLY A 130 1.96 -27.16 12.38
CA GLY A 130 1.95 -27.56 13.79
C GLY A 130 1.02 -28.73 14.06
N GLU A 131 -0.22 -28.67 13.57
CA GLU A 131 -1.21 -29.75 13.73
C GLU A 131 -0.76 -31.05 13.07
N ASN A 132 -0.21 -30.97 11.85
CA ASN A 132 0.26 -32.15 11.13
C ASN A 132 1.46 -32.84 11.81
N LYS A 133 2.34 -32.08 12.48
CA LYS A 133 3.42 -32.67 13.28
C LYS A 133 2.87 -33.38 14.52
N LEU A 134 1.94 -32.75 15.24
CA LEU A 134 1.32 -33.34 16.42
C LEU A 134 0.54 -34.62 16.09
N LYS A 135 -0.21 -34.65 14.98
CA LYS A 135 -0.92 -35.87 14.54
C LYS A 135 0.04 -37.02 14.27
N LYS A 136 1.15 -36.78 13.57
CA LYS A 136 2.16 -37.81 13.28
C LYS A 136 2.81 -38.37 14.56
N GLU A 137 3.10 -37.51 15.53
CA GLU A 137 3.63 -37.97 16.81
C GLU A 137 2.62 -38.79 17.61
N LEU A 138 1.34 -38.39 17.61
CA LEU A 138 0.28 -39.14 18.28
C LEU A 138 0.03 -40.51 17.63
N GLU A 139 0.05 -40.60 16.30
CA GLU A 139 -0.06 -41.88 15.57
C GLU A 139 1.11 -42.81 15.90
N HIS A 140 2.35 -42.30 15.86
CA HIS A 140 3.54 -43.08 16.23
C HIS A 140 3.48 -43.58 17.67
N LYS A 141 2.99 -42.74 18.60
CA LYS A 141 2.85 -43.10 20.03
C LYS A 141 1.73 -44.12 20.27
N ASN A 142 0.65 -44.09 19.48
CA ASN A 142 -0.41 -45.09 19.56
C ASN A 142 0.03 -46.45 18.99
N GLN A 143 0.73 -46.47 17.84
CA GLN A 143 1.26 -47.71 17.26
C GLN A 143 2.28 -48.41 18.18
N THR A 144 3.15 -47.64 18.84
CA THR A 144 4.08 -48.21 19.83
C THR A 144 3.34 -48.77 21.03
N ARG A 145 2.30 -48.09 21.54
CA ARG A 145 1.47 -48.60 22.64
C ARG A 145 0.66 -49.86 22.30
N SER A 146 0.13 -49.98 21.09
CA SER A 146 -0.62 -51.18 20.66
C SER A 146 0.28 -52.40 20.48
N SER A 147 1.54 -52.22 20.07
CA SER A 147 2.49 -53.34 19.95
C SER A 147 2.94 -53.92 21.30
N THR A 148 2.80 -53.15 22.40
CA THR A 148 3.19 -53.55 23.75
C THR A 148 2.05 -54.07 24.61
N ARG A 149 0.81 -54.10 24.09
CA ARG A 149 -0.34 -54.67 24.81
C ARG A 149 -0.46 -56.14 24.39
N PRO A 150 -0.08 -57.12 25.23
CA PRO A 150 -0.39 -58.51 24.92
C PRO A 150 -1.91 -58.64 24.79
N GLU A 151 -2.36 -59.34 23.76
CA GLU A 151 -3.77 -59.74 23.66
C GLU A 151 -4.00 -60.82 24.72
N ASP A 152 -4.86 -60.50 25.68
CA ASP A 152 -5.30 -61.38 26.76
C ASP A 152 -6.30 -62.42 26.23
#